data_AF-A0A7Y8K618-F1
#
_entry.id   AF-A0A7Y8K618-F1
#
_cell.length_a   1.000
_cell.length_b   1.000
_cell.length_c   1.000
_cell.angle_alpha   90.00
_cell.angle_beta   90.00
_cell.angle_gamma   90.00
#
_symmetry.space_group_name_H-M   'P 1'
#
loop_
_entity.id
_entity.type
_entity.pdbx_description
1 polymer ?
#
loop_
_entity_poly.entity_id
_entity_poly.type
_entity_poly.pdbx_seq_one_letter_code
_entity_poly.pdbx_strand_id
1 'polypeptide(L)'
;MERYSKVGMQELDQRLSKIVEAARKKPVSVYRYGAPWVWIVSQEDWQGALKEVSSYIPAGHSLVLLRPQIDDILDHHRDLLQAEPGTLIAPQTVLQILLLQLLYSVPNEQQLHEQLNYNLLFRWFVGLDLNQKVWGINLLQRDIATFLDNPRAVQLIQKIIGEVFCGALLHMPEFSLNFALLHTWLARHGNTSISSN
;
A
#
# COMPACT_ATOMS: atom_id res chain seq x y z
N MET A 1 -21.68 -36.17 -1.25
CA MET A 1 -21.36 -34.87 -1.90
C MET A 1 -19.86 -34.63 -2.10
N GLU A 2 -18.96 -35.53 -1.66
CA GLU A 2 -17.49 -35.35 -1.71
C GLU A 2 -16.78 -35.96 -2.93
N ARG A 3 -17.53 -36.51 -3.90
CA ARG A 3 -16.99 -37.43 -4.92
C ARG A 3 -15.96 -36.81 -5.87
N TYR A 4 -15.88 -35.49 -5.97
CA TYR A 4 -15.05 -34.81 -6.98
C TYR A 4 -14.03 -33.83 -6.38
N SER A 5 -13.61 -33.97 -5.13
CA SER A 5 -12.56 -33.09 -4.57
C SER A 5 -11.18 -33.29 -5.25
N LYS A 6 -10.90 -34.51 -5.72
CA LYS A 6 -9.71 -34.89 -6.48
C LYS A 6 -10.11 -35.79 -7.64
N VAL A 7 -9.68 -35.46 -8.85
CA VAL A 7 -10.02 -36.23 -10.08
C VAL A 7 -8.78 -36.49 -10.91
N GLY A 8 -8.65 -37.67 -11.50
CA GLY A 8 -7.58 -37.98 -12.46
C GLY A 8 -7.95 -37.55 -13.87
N MET A 9 -6.98 -37.45 -14.79
CA MET A 9 -7.23 -37.08 -16.20
C MET A 9 -8.30 -37.93 -16.89
N GLN A 10 -8.28 -39.25 -16.69
CA GLN A 10 -9.28 -40.14 -17.28
C GLN A 10 -10.70 -39.88 -16.75
N GLU A 11 -10.82 -39.57 -15.46
CA GLU A 11 -12.11 -39.22 -14.85
C GLU A 11 -12.60 -37.84 -15.30
N LEU A 12 -11.67 -36.89 -15.49
CA LEU A 12 -11.97 -35.59 -16.07
C LEU A 12 -12.57 -35.72 -17.47
N ASP A 13 -11.94 -36.51 -18.35
CA ASP A 13 -12.41 -36.73 -19.73
C ASP A 13 -13.80 -37.39 -19.76
N GLN A 14 -14.04 -38.36 -18.87
CA GLN A 14 -15.30 -39.12 -18.85
C GLN A 14 -16.46 -38.37 -18.18
N ARG A 15 -16.18 -37.42 -17.27
CA ARG A 15 -17.19 -36.83 -16.37
C ARG A 15 -17.12 -35.31 -16.28
N LEU A 16 -16.58 -34.65 -17.31
CA LEU A 16 -16.35 -33.21 -17.34
C LEU A 16 -17.54 -32.39 -16.82
N SER A 17 -18.75 -32.61 -17.35
CA SER A 17 -19.94 -31.82 -16.95
C SER A 17 -20.25 -31.92 -15.46
N LYS A 18 -20.17 -33.13 -14.87
CA LYS A 18 -20.43 -33.35 -13.43
C LYS A 18 -19.33 -32.74 -12.56
N ILE A 19 -18.09 -32.76 -13.05
CA ILE A 19 -16.94 -32.18 -12.36
C ILE A 19 -17.03 -30.65 -12.36
N VAL A 20 -17.41 -30.04 -13.49
CA VAL A 20 -17.63 -28.58 -13.57
C VAL A 20 -18.80 -28.15 -12.69
N GLU A 21 -19.90 -28.90 -12.66
CA GLU A 21 -21.01 -28.65 -11.72
C GLU A 21 -20.59 -28.74 -10.25
N ALA A 22 -19.72 -29.70 -9.92
CA ALA A 22 -19.15 -29.80 -8.58
C ALA A 22 -18.21 -28.62 -8.28
N ALA A 23 -17.38 -28.22 -9.25
CA ALA A 23 -16.45 -27.10 -9.15
C ALA A 23 -17.15 -25.75 -8.89
N ARG A 24 -18.41 -25.58 -9.33
CA ARG A 24 -19.24 -24.40 -8.99
C ARG A 24 -19.53 -24.27 -7.50
N LYS A 25 -19.47 -25.36 -6.73
CA LYS A 25 -19.76 -25.37 -5.29
C LYS A 25 -18.49 -25.44 -4.45
N LYS A 26 -17.47 -26.16 -4.90
CA LYS A 26 -16.17 -26.29 -4.25
C LYS A 26 -15.07 -26.53 -5.29
N PRO A 27 -13.90 -25.89 -5.18
CA PRO A 27 -12.73 -26.15 -6.03
C PRO A 27 -12.42 -27.65 -6.17
N VAL A 28 -12.11 -28.08 -7.39
CA VAL A 28 -11.74 -29.46 -7.74
C VAL A 28 -10.29 -29.51 -8.21
N SER A 29 -9.47 -30.37 -7.62
CA SER A 29 -8.09 -30.57 -8.05
C SER A 29 -7.99 -31.72 -9.06
N VAL A 30 -7.45 -31.42 -10.25
CA VAL A 30 -7.17 -32.41 -11.29
C VAL A 30 -5.74 -32.89 -11.15
N TYR A 31 -5.54 -34.21 -11.11
CA TYR A 31 -4.23 -34.84 -10.97
C TYR A 31 -3.75 -35.46 -12.28
N ARG A 32 -2.45 -35.34 -12.52
CA ARG A 32 -1.75 -35.99 -13.63
C ARG A 32 -0.42 -36.55 -13.13
N TYR A 33 -0.13 -37.81 -13.45
CA TYR A 33 1.07 -38.53 -13.00
C TYR A 33 1.32 -38.46 -11.47
N GLY A 34 0.25 -38.55 -10.66
CA GLY A 34 0.33 -38.54 -9.20
C GLY A 34 0.50 -37.16 -8.55
N ALA A 35 0.60 -36.09 -9.33
CA ALA A 35 0.70 -34.71 -8.83
C ALA A 35 -0.55 -33.88 -9.20
N PRO A 36 -0.93 -32.89 -8.38
CA PRO A 36 -1.96 -31.93 -8.76
C PRO A 36 -1.46 -31.13 -9.96
N TRP A 37 -2.25 -31.10 -11.02
CA TRP A 37 -1.91 -30.49 -12.30
C TRP A 37 -2.62 -29.15 -12.51
N VAL A 38 -3.93 -29.10 -12.28
CA VAL A 38 -4.73 -27.87 -12.38
C VAL A 38 -5.87 -27.88 -11.36
N TRP A 39 -6.41 -26.71 -11.04
CA TRP A 39 -7.65 -26.56 -10.28
C TRP A 39 -8.76 -26.08 -11.19
N ILE A 40 -9.94 -26.70 -11.07
CA ILE A 40 -11.18 -26.18 -11.64
C ILE A 40 -11.92 -25.48 -10.51
N VAL A 41 -12.14 -24.18 -10.66
CA VAL A 41 -12.77 -23.31 -9.66
C VAL A 41 -13.97 -22.61 -10.28
N SER A 42 -14.90 -22.18 -9.44
CA SER A 42 -15.98 -21.31 -9.88
C SER A 42 -15.43 -19.94 -10.30
N GLN A 43 -16.18 -19.21 -11.12
CA GLN A 43 -15.83 -17.83 -11.46
C GLN A 43 -15.75 -16.94 -10.20
N GLU A 44 -16.67 -17.14 -9.24
CA GLU A 44 -16.70 -16.40 -7.98
C GLU A 44 -15.45 -16.67 -7.13
N ASP A 45 -15.03 -17.93 -6.99
CA ASP A 45 -13.82 -18.30 -6.26
C ASP A 45 -12.56 -17.74 -6.94
N TRP A 46 -12.50 -17.79 -8.27
CA TRP A 46 -11.38 -17.26 -9.03
C TRP A 46 -11.28 -15.73 -8.91
N GLN A 47 -12.40 -15.03 -9.06
CA GLN A 47 -12.46 -13.57 -8.86
C GLN A 47 -12.16 -13.19 -7.40
N GLY A 48 -12.62 -13.99 -6.44
CA GLY A 48 -12.31 -13.83 -5.02
C GLY A 48 -10.83 -14.00 -4.70
N ALA A 49 -10.11 -14.85 -5.45
CA ALA A 49 -8.67 -15.00 -5.34
C ALA A 49 -7.88 -13.85 -6.01
N LEU A 50 -8.50 -13.16 -6.98
CA LEU A 50 -7.93 -11.99 -7.67
C LEU A 50 -8.22 -10.66 -6.95
N LYS A 51 -8.65 -10.70 -5.69
CA LYS A 51 -8.96 -9.49 -4.91
C LYS A 51 -7.78 -8.52 -4.88
N GLU A 52 -8.05 -7.30 -5.35
CA GLU A 52 -7.14 -6.17 -5.21
C GLU A 52 -7.02 -5.74 -3.75
N VAL A 53 -5.93 -5.04 -3.40
CA VAL A 53 -5.72 -4.52 -2.03
C VAL A 53 -6.88 -3.65 -1.58
N SER A 54 -7.42 -2.83 -2.50
CA SER A 54 -8.58 -1.95 -2.29
C SER A 54 -9.79 -2.69 -1.71
N SER A 55 -10.01 -3.95 -2.09
CA SER A 55 -11.16 -4.76 -1.63
C SER A 55 -11.10 -5.15 -0.15
N TYR A 56 -9.93 -5.03 0.49
CA TYR A 56 -9.73 -5.31 1.90
C TYR A 56 -9.87 -4.05 2.78
N ILE A 57 -9.96 -2.87 2.17
CA ILE A 57 -9.96 -1.60 2.91
C ILE A 57 -11.39 -1.12 3.11
N PRO A 58 -11.83 -0.87 4.37
CA PRO A 58 -13.15 -0.33 4.63
C PRO A 58 -13.32 1.05 4.00
N ALA A 59 -14.39 1.27 3.22
CA ALA A 59 -14.66 2.55 2.58
C ALA A 59 -14.84 3.72 3.57
N GLY A 60 -15.26 3.43 4.80
CA GLY A 60 -15.41 4.41 5.88
C GLY A 60 -14.14 4.71 6.67
N HIS A 61 -13.00 4.11 6.34
CA HIS A 61 -11.74 4.38 7.02
C HIS A 61 -11.28 5.82 6.74
N SER A 62 -10.81 6.57 7.74
CA SER A 62 -10.51 8.01 7.58
C SER A 62 -9.48 8.30 6.49
N LEU A 63 -8.44 7.46 6.37
CA LEU A 63 -7.45 7.57 5.29
C LEU A 63 -8.06 7.40 3.89
N VAL A 64 -9.14 6.62 3.77
CA VAL A 64 -9.89 6.46 2.50
C VAL A 64 -10.67 7.72 2.17
N LEU A 65 -11.37 8.27 3.17
CA LEU A 65 -12.17 9.48 3.02
C LEU A 65 -11.32 10.71 2.69
N LEU A 66 -10.09 10.78 3.23
CA LEU A 66 -9.18 11.90 3.04
C LEU A 66 -8.30 11.78 1.79
N ARG A 67 -8.11 10.58 1.24
CA ARG A 67 -7.24 10.36 0.07
C ARG A 67 -7.53 11.29 -1.11
N PRO A 68 -8.80 11.55 -1.52
CA PRO A 68 -9.07 12.49 -2.61
C PRO A 68 -8.53 13.90 -2.37
N GLN A 69 -8.58 14.39 -1.13
CA GLN A 69 -8.03 15.72 -0.79
C GLN A 69 -6.50 15.72 -0.82
N ILE A 70 -5.88 14.63 -0.35
CA ILE A 70 -4.43 14.45 -0.42
C ILE A 70 -3.98 14.41 -1.88
N ASP A 71 -4.64 13.60 -2.72
CA ASP A 71 -4.32 13.46 -4.14
C ASP A 71 -4.49 14.80 -4.89
N ASP A 72 -5.54 15.58 -4.58
CA ASP A 72 -5.74 16.92 -5.16
C ASP A 72 -4.57 17.87 -4.82
N ILE A 73 -4.12 17.91 -3.56
CA ILE A 73 -2.96 18.71 -3.15
C ILE A 73 -1.69 18.23 -3.87
N LEU A 74 -1.49 16.91 -3.99
CA LEU A 74 -0.32 16.35 -4.67
C LEU A 74 -0.31 16.69 -6.16
N ASP A 75 -1.46 16.67 -6.82
CA ASP A 75 -1.59 17.04 -8.23
C ASP A 75 -1.31 18.53 -8.47
N HIS A 76 -1.78 19.40 -7.59
CA HIS A 76 -1.51 20.85 -7.65
C HIS A 76 -0.02 21.20 -7.42
N HIS A 77 0.73 20.36 -6.71
CA HIS A 77 2.13 20.57 -6.35
C HIS A 77 3.07 19.56 -7.05
N ARG A 78 2.66 19.02 -8.20
CA ARG A 78 3.41 18.01 -8.95
C ARG A 78 4.80 18.49 -9.39
N ASP A 79 4.98 19.79 -9.59
CA ASP A 79 6.27 20.42 -9.89
C ASP A 79 7.28 20.27 -8.75
N LEU A 80 6.82 20.12 -7.50
CA LEU A 80 7.67 19.88 -6.33
C LEU A 80 8.04 18.39 -6.16
N LEU A 81 7.37 17.48 -6.87
CA LEU A 81 7.52 16.03 -6.77
C LEU A 81 8.22 15.42 -8.00
N GLN A 82 9.13 16.18 -8.62
CA GLN A 82 9.96 15.67 -9.71
C GLN A 82 11.00 14.68 -9.19
N ALA A 83 11.23 13.61 -9.95
CA ALA A 83 12.19 12.59 -9.56
C ALA A 83 13.62 13.16 -9.55
N GLU A 84 14.30 13.02 -8.42
CA GLU A 84 15.70 13.41 -8.28
C GLU A 84 16.63 12.32 -8.86
N PRO A 85 17.77 12.68 -9.48
CA PRO A 85 18.71 11.70 -10.02
C PRO A 85 19.14 10.65 -8.99
N GLY A 86 18.96 9.37 -9.31
CA GLY A 86 19.35 8.25 -8.45
C GLY A 86 18.26 7.75 -7.49
N THR A 87 17.11 8.42 -7.43
CA THR A 87 15.91 7.90 -6.75
C THR A 87 15.23 6.82 -7.60
N LEU A 88 14.70 5.79 -6.95
CA LEU A 88 14.02 4.66 -7.60
C LEU A 88 12.55 4.56 -7.19
N ILE A 89 12.18 5.11 -6.03
CA ILE A 89 10.80 5.28 -5.60
C ILE A 89 10.32 6.65 -6.06
N ALA A 90 9.11 6.70 -6.63
CA ALA A 90 8.52 7.98 -7.05
C ALA A 90 8.38 8.93 -5.83
N PRO A 91 8.70 10.24 -5.97
CA PRO A 91 8.62 11.19 -4.85
C PRO A 91 7.23 11.25 -4.19
N GLN A 92 6.16 11.13 -4.98
CA GLN A 92 4.79 11.04 -4.47
C GLN A 92 4.60 9.83 -3.54
N THR A 93 5.14 8.67 -3.91
CA THR A 93 5.09 7.46 -3.09
C THR A 93 5.92 7.63 -1.81
N VAL A 94 7.11 8.25 -1.88
CA VAL A 94 7.91 8.55 -0.68
C VAL A 94 7.17 9.50 0.26
N LEU A 95 6.52 10.54 -0.28
CA LEU A 95 5.68 11.45 0.50
C LEU A 95 4.54 10.68 1.20
N GLN A 96 3.81 9.82 0.49
CA GLN A 96 2.74 9.00 1.06
C GLN A 96 3.26 8.08 2.17
N ILE A 97 4.46 7.49 1.99
CA ILE A 97 5.13 6.68 3.01
C ILE A 97 5.42 7.52 4.27
N LEU A 98 5.91 8.75 4.11
CA LEU A 98 6.20 9.66 5.23
C LEU A 98 4.91 10.16 5.91
N LEU A 99 3.82 10.35 5.17
CA LEU A 99 2.51 10.62 5.75
C LEU A 99 2.06 9.46 6.65
N LEU A 100 2.19 8.21 6.20
CA LEU A 100 1.89 7.04 7.04
C LEU A 100 2.75 7.02 8.31
N GLN A 101 4.04 7.36 8.20
CA GLN A 101 4.93 7.44 9.35
C GLN A 101 4.43 8.46 10.39
N LEU A 102 4.02 9.65 9.94
CA LEU A 102 3.46 10.68 10.81
C LEU A 102 2.12 10.26 11.41
N LEU A 103 1.17 9.82 10.59
CA LEU A 103 -0.22 9.55 10.99
C LEU A 103 -0.34 8.37 11.96
N TYR A 104 0.56 7.40 11.86
CA TYR A 104 0.57 6.21 12.72
C TYR A 104 1.73 6.20 13.73
N SER A 105 2.47 7.30 13.87
CA SER A 105 3.63 7.41 14.76
C SER A 105 4.63 6.26 14.61
N VAL A 106 4.90 5.82 13.38
CA VAL A 106 5.81 4.71 13.12
C VAL A 106 7.24 5.16 13.47
N PRO A 107 7.94 4.45 14.38
CA PRO A 107 9.10 5.03 15.08
C PRO A 107 10.35 5.18 14.20
N ASN A 108 10.49 4.35 13.17
CA ASN A 108 11.66 4.35 12.29
C ASN A 108 11.34 3.71 10.93
N GLU A 109 12.27 3.86 9.99
CA GLU A 109 12.15 3.38 8.61
C GLU A 109 12.13 1.85 8.52
N GLN A 110 12.76 1.14 9.46
CA GLN A 110 12.71 -0.33 9.55
C GLN A 110 11.29 -0.81 9.85
N GLN A 111 10.65 -0.21 10.85
CA GLN A 111 9.25 -0.49 11.19
C GLN A 111 8.29 -0.03 10.08
N LEU A 112 8.59 1.08 9.40
CA LEU A 112 7.80 1.55 8.27
C LEU A 112 7.87 0.58 7.09
N HIS A 113 9.06 0.05 6.80
CA HIS A 113 9.28 -0.99 5.80
C HIS A 113 8.51 -2.28 6.15
N GLU A 114 8.59 -2.72 7.40
CA GLU A 114 7.83 -3.87 7.90
C GLU A 114 6.32 -3.68 7.73
N GLN A 115 5.80 -2.52 8.13
CA GLN A 115 4.38 -2.18 7.94
C GLN A 115 3.98 -2.21 6.46
N LEU A 116 4.78 -1.69 5.54
CA LEU A 116 4.51 -1.79 4.10
C LEU A 116 4.48 -3.24 3.58
N ASN A 117 5.15 -4.18 4.25
CA ASN A 117 5.14 -5.59 3.85
C ASN A 117 3.84 -6.32 4.23
N TYR A 118 3.25 -6.03 5.40
CA TYR A 118 2.08 -6.79 5.87
C TYR A 118 0.79 -5.97 6.02
N ASN A 119 0.86 -4.64 6.12
CA ASN A 119 -0.29 -3.80 6.37
C ASN A 119 -0.97 -3.41 5.04
N LEU A 120 -2.11 -4.05 4.74
CA LEU A 120 -2.84 -3.83 3.49
C LEU A 120 -3.29 -2.37 3.31
N LEU A 121 -3.64 -1.67 4.39
CA LEU A 121 -4.02 -0.25 4.30
C LEU A 121 -2.83 0.60 3.87
N PHE A 122 -1.64 0.34 4.42
CA PHE A 122 -0.44 1.08 4.07
C PHE A 122 -0.08 0.84 2.61
N ARG A 123 -0.11 -0.43 2.17
CA ARG A 123 0.10 -0.81 0.78
C ARG A 123 -0.87 -0.09 -0.16
N TRP A 124 -2.17 -0.15 0.15
CA TRP A 124 -3.20 0.53 -0.62
C TRP A 124 -2.92 2.03 -0.71
N PHE A 125 -2.56 2.66 0.40
CA PHE A 125 -2.34 4.11 0.46
C PHE A 125 -1.18 4.54 -0.44
N VAL A 126 -0.08 3.80 -0.43
CA VAL A 126 1.12 4.11 -1.24
C VAL A 126 1.05 3.57 -2.67
N GLY A 127 -0.05 2.91 -3.05
CA GLY A 127 -0.25 2.36 -4.40
C GLY A 127 0.48 1.04 -4.67
N LEU A 128 0.76 0.24 -3.63
CA LEU A 128 1.31 -1.11 -3.78
C LEU A 128 0.19 -2.15 -3.95
N ASP A 129 0.34 -3.04 -4.93
CA ASP A 129 -0.58 -4.17 -5.16
C ASP A 129 -0.46 -5.23 -4.07
N LEU A 130 -1.32 -6.26 -4.05
CA LEU A 130 -1.30 -7.28 -2.99
C LEU A 130 0.00 -8.08 -2.98
N ASN A 131 0.49 -8.43 -4.18
CA ASN A 131 1.62 -9.33 -4.38
C ASN A 131 2.92 -8.60 -4.75
N GLN A 132 2.90 -7.27 -4.84
CA GLN A 132 4.09 -6.49 -5.20
C GLN A 132 5.15 -6.58 -4.10
N LYS A 133 6.41 -6.82 -4.45
CA LYS A 133 7.48 -6.78 -3.45
C LYS A 133 7.77 -5.33 -3.05
N VAL A 134 7.86 -5.07 -1.74
CA VAL A 134 8.36 -3.78 -1.24
C VAL A 134 9.85 -3.66 -1.62
N TRP A 135 10.31 -2.43 -1.90
CA TRP A 135 11.73 -2.16 -2.15
C TRP A 135 12.62 -2.64 -0.99
N GLY A 136 13.89 -2.90 -1.27
CA GLY A 136 14.85 -3.22 -0.20
C GLY A 136 14.98 -2.06 0.79
N ILE A 137 15.16 -2.37 2.08
CA ILE A 137 15.22 -1.36 3.15
C ILE A 137 16.22 -0.24 2.84
N ASN A 138 17.46 -0.57 2.45
CA ASN A 138 18.50 0.44 2.15
C ASN A 138 18.09 1.42 1.05
N LEU A 139 17.34 0.96 0.04
CA LEU A 139 16.83 1.81 -1.05
C LEU A 139 15.75 2.74 -0.51
N LEU A 140 14.81 2.21 0.30
CA LEU A 140 13.77 3.01 0.94
C LEU A 140 14.38 4.12 1.83
N GLN A 141 15.35 3.77 2.68
CA GLN A 141 16.01 4.74 3.57
C GLN A 141 16.73 5.84 2.79
N ARG A 142 17.46 5.45 1.74
CA ARG A 142 18.15 6.40 0.87
C ARG A 142 17.15 7.37 0.21
N ASP A 143 16.10 6.86 -0.40
CA ASP A 143 15.12 7.68 -1.12
C ASP A 143 14.33 8.58 -0.15
N ILE A 144 14.01 8.10 1.06
CA ILE A 144 13.47 8.93 2.15
C ILE A 144 14.44 10.05 2.54
N ALA A 145 15.71 9.74 2.74
CA ALA A 145 16.71 10.72 3.12
C ALA A 145 16.84 11.81 2.05
N THR A 146 16.96 11.41 0.77
CA THR A 146 16.98 12.33 -0.38
C THR A 146 15.72 13.19 -0.46
N PHE A 147 14.55 12.60 -0.24
CA PHE A 147 13.29 13.34 -0.24
C PHE A 147 13.25 14.40 0.88
N LEU A 148 13.66 14.02 2.10
CA LEU A 148 13.67 14.92 3.26
C LEU A 148 14.74 16.02 3.17
N ASP A 149 15.76 15.88 2.31
CA ASP A 149 16.73 16.94 2.02
C ASP A 149 16.14 18.08 1.16
N ASN A 150 14.97 17.89 0.54
CA ASN A 150 14.29 18.94 -0.19
C ASN A 150 13.33 19.74 0.76
N PRO A 151 13.63 21.01 1.08
CA PRO A 151 12.81 21.80 1.99
C PRO A 151 11.38 22.02 1.50
N ARG A 152 11.18 22.14 0.17
CA ARG A 152 9.84 22.32 -0.42
C ARG A 152 8.99 21.06 -0.28
N ALA A 153 9.62 19.89 -0.40
CA ALA A 153 8.95 18.61 -0.21
C ALA A 153 8.49 18.42 1.25
N VAL A 154 9.33 18.80 2.22
CA VAL A 154 8.96 18.78 3.65
C VAL A 154 7.85 19.79 3.96
N GLN A 155 7.90 20.98 3.36
CA GLN A 155 6.81 21.97 3.49
C GLN A 155 5.49 21.45 2.90
N LEU A 156 5.53 20.69 1.81
CA LEU A 156 4.32 20.07 1.25
C LEU A 156 3.71 19.04 2.21
N ILE A 157 4.53 18.25 2.92
CA ILE A 157 4.04 17.37 4.00
C ILE A 157 3.35 18.20 5.08
N GLN A 158 3.99 19.27 5.57
CA GLN A 158 3.40 20.14 6.59
C GLN A 158 2.06 20.73 6.13
N LYS A 159 1.98 21.17 4.88
CA LYS A 159 0.76 21.70 4.26
C LYS A 159 -0.37 20.67 4.27
N ILE A 160 -0.10 19.44 3.80
CA ILE A 160 -1.08 18.36 3.81
C ILE A 160 -1.57 18.06 5.24
N ILE A 161 -0.66 17.99 6.21
CA ILE A 161 -1.03 17.80 7.62
C ILE A 161 -1.94 18.93 8.12
N GLY A 162 -1.60 20.18 7.82
CA GLY A 162 -2.37 21.36 8.24
C GLY A 162 -3.75 21.45 7.59
N GLU A 163 -3.85 21.22 6.28
CA GLU A 163 -5.09 21.40 5.52
C GLU A 163 -6.04 20.19 5.65
N VAL A 164 -5.50 18.98 5.68
CA VAL A 164 -6.31 17.75 5.62
C VAL A 164 -6.60 17.17 7.00
N PHE A 165 -5.61 17.17 7.91
CA PHE A 165 -5.70 16.40 9.16
C PHE A 165 -6.00 17.26 10.38
N CYS A 166 -5.41 18.45 10.51
CA CYS A 166 -5.56 19.28 11.73
C CYS A 166 -7.01 19.63 12.09
N GLY A 167 -7.88 19.86 11.10
CA GLY A 167 -9.29 20.16 11.33
C GLY A 167 -10.16 18.96 11.69
N ALA A 168 -9.70 17.74 11.40
CA ALA A 168 -10.51 16.52 11.46
C ALA A 168 -10.02 15.48 12.48
N LEU A 169 -8.85 15.69 13.11
CA LEU A 169 -8.22 14.77 14.06
C LEU A 169 -9.12 14.29 15.20
N LEU A 170 -9.98 15.15 15.75
CA LEU A 170 -10.90 14.79 16.84
C LEU A 170 -11.90 13.70 16.46
N HIS A 171 -12.12 13.49 15.16
CA HIS A 171 -13.05 12.50 14.62
C HIS A 171 -12.34 11.26 14.06
N MET A 172 -11.01 11.15 14.21
CA MET A 172 -10.18 10.11 13.59
C MET A 172 -9.27 9.43 14.63
N PRO A 173 -9.84 8.64 15.56
CA PRO A 173 -9.09 8.03 16.67
C PRO A 173 -8.03 7.01 16.22
N GLU A 174 -8.08 6.53 14.97
CA GLU A 174 -7.07 5.64 14.41
C GLU A 174 -5.72 6.33 14.13
N PHE A 175 -5.68 7.66 14.10
CA PHE A 175 -4.44 8.40 13.90
C PHE A 175 -3.81 8.84 15.22
N SER A 176 -2.49 8.66 15.30
CA SER A 176 -1.64 9.22 16.34
C SER A 176 -0.57 10.03 15.63
N LEU A 177 -0.85 11.31 15.42
CA LEU A 177 -0.01 12.17 14.60
C LEU A 177 1.27 12.57 15.36
N ASN A 178 2.42 12.16 14.83
CA ASN A 178 3.73 12.50 15.41
C ASN A 178 4.19 13.91 14.99
N PHE A 179 3.66 14.94 15.63
CA PHE A 179 4.07 16.33 15.39
C PHE A 179 5.56 16.56 15.70
N ALA A 180 6.13 15.85 16.68
CA ALA A 180 7.53 15.98 17.03
C ALA A 180 8.44 15.57 15.86
N LEU A 181 8.13 14.47 15.18
CA LEU A 181 8.85 14.02 13.99
C LEU A 181 8.72 15.01 12.83
N LEU A 182 7.52 15.55 12.59
CA LEU A 182 7.32 16.60 11.58
C LEU A 182 8.18 17.85 11.89
N HIS A 183 8.21 18.28 13.15
CA HIS A 183 9.07 19.38 13.58
C HIS A 183 10.56 19.08 13.39
N THR A 184 11.00 17.84 13.65
CA THR A 184 12.38 17.41 13.37
C THR A 184 12.72 17.55 11.89
N TRP A 185 11.83 17.14 10.98
CA TRP A 185 12.06 17.30 9.54
C TRP A 185 12.14 18.77 9.11
N LEU A 186 11.24 19.61 9.63
CA LEU A 186 11.26 21.05 9.35
C LEU A 186 12.53 21.73 9.89
N ALA A 187 12.97 21.33 11.08
CA ALA A 187 14.17 21.90 11.73
C ALA A 187 15.46 21.62 10.95
N ARG A 188 15.53 20.54 10.16
CA ARG A 188 16.68 20.28 9.25
C ARG A 188 16.97 21.45 8.31
N HIS A 189 15.93 22.21 7.96
CA HIS A 189 15.99 23.32 7.01
C HIS A 189 15.88 24.69 7.66
N GLY A 190 15.68 24.76 8.99
CA GLY A 190 15.52 26.01 9.73
C GLY A 190 16.84 26.74 10.04
N ASN A 191 17.98 26.04 9.96
CA ASN A 191 19.30 26.62 10.29
C ASN A 191 19.98 27.34 9.11
N THR A 192 19.45 27.28 7.90
CA THR A 192 20.06 27.86 6.70
C THR A 192 19.84 29.37 6.55
N SER A 193 19.02 29.99 7.40
CA SER A 193 18.68 31.43 7.34
C SER A 193 19.41 32.30 8.38
N ILE A 194 20.23 31.73 9.27
CA ILE A 194 20.92 32.48 10.34
C ILE A 194 22.41 32.79 10.00
N SER A 195 22.94 32.27 8.90
CA SER A 195 24.35 32.47 8.50
C SER A 195 24.57 33.58 7.46
N SER A 196 23.59 34.46 7.25
CA SER A 196 23.69 35.56 6.28
C SER A 196 23.13 36.83 6.88
N ASN A 197 23.90 37.46 7.78
CA ASN A 197 23.95 38.92 8.01
C ASN A 197 25.06 39.26 9.00
#